data_AF-A0A8T4QJZ4-F1
#
_entry.id   AF-A0A8T4QJZ4-F1
#
_cell.length_a   1.000
_cell.length_b   1.000
_cell.length_c   1.000
_cell.angle_alpha   90.00
_cell.angle_beta   90.00
_cell.angle_gamma   90.00
#
_symmetry.space_group_name_H-M   'P 1'
#
loop_
_entity.id
_entity.type
_entity.pdbx_description
1 polymer ?
#
loop_
_entity_poly.entity_id
_entity_poly.type
_entity_poly.pdbx_seq_one_letter_code
_entity_poly.pdbx_strand_id
1 'polypeptide(L)'
;MAFPFGPTFHTNDLEDLLDWDPHHITQIGNSALFQKVEELTRFAHPDQDHEFDASWHSFYFPALHEGRRVTFPVHLNFYKTGNVYSLVIDTGKLLFFEVANGQEKTEKGLFTLIEEISRFLPHLRQHGRNVLNVPYEIRRGKTTSALLFEKPLSDEERAQIERRYEDYSKKDQIANGISLEEYLETAALIYKVLFGKEAESLSPREMYRRWSYDHGGHMLTIKNPRSRKQFANWYQSKEWAGSHPFSLWGKRMAVLYPPREGQPYFTFSLRTVPDPQHYKKVLFSFMEHQVPFRVQDLSERLDFLTGQATVDVNRGEAPLFFYLPGREDKQQYFSRIRWEPLPIPNWK
;
A
#
# COMPACT_ATOMS: atom_id res chain seq x y z
N MET A 1 -13.69 31.80 -1.34
CA MET A 1 -12.51 32.56 -1.80
C MET A 1 -12.27 32.12 -3.25
N ALA A 2 -12.19 33.06 -4.20
CA ALA A 2 -12.29 32.75 -5.62
C ALA A 2 -10.95 32.27 -6.20
N PHE A 3 -11.01 31.20 -6.97
CA PHE A 3 -9.90 30.71 -7.79
C PHE A 3 -9.46 31.84 -8.75
N PRO A 4 -8.15 32.13 -8.87
CA PRO A 4 -7.67 33.37 -9.48
C PRO A 4 -8.00 33.53 -10.97
N PHE A 5 -8.29 32.43 -11.65
CA PHE A 5 -8.68 32.38 -13.05
C PHE A 5 -9.57 31.16 -13.33
N GLY A 6 -10.17 31.10 -14.52
CA GLY A 6 -10.80 29.88 -15.03
C GLY A 6 -9.71 28.91 -15.51
N PRO A 7 -9.64 27.68 -14.96
CA PRO A 7 -8.74 26.64 -15.50
C PRO A 7 -9.08 26.35 -16.95
N THR A 8 -8.07 26.11 -17.78
CA THR A 8 -8.28 25.76 -19.20
C THR A 8 -8.56 24.28 -19.42
N PHE A 9 -8.19 23.43 -18.46
CA PHE A 9 -8.35 21.98 -18.54
C PHE A 9 -9.51 21.48 -17.71
N HIS A 10 -10.27 20.54 -18.28
CA HIS A 10 -11.02 19.56 -17.53
C HIS A 10 -10.12 18.37 -17.16
N THR A 11 -10.48 17.65 -16.10
CA THR A 11 -9.70 16.47 -15.67
C THR A 11 -9.65 15.39 -16.76
N ASN A 12 -10.74 15.21 -17.51
CA ASN A 12 -10.79 14.25 -18.61
C ASN A 12 -9.82 14.63 -19.74
N ASP A 13 -9.65 15.92 -20.02
CA ASP A 13 -8.70 16.41 -21.04
C ASP A 13 -7.25 16.01 -20.70
N LEU A 14 -6.91 15.89 -19.40
CA LEU A 14 -5.58 15.43 -18.97
C LEU A 14 -5.40 13.92 -19.18
N GLU A 15 -6.45 13.13 -18.92
CA GLU A 15 -6.39 11.68 -19.12
C GLU A 15 -6.24 11.34 -20.60
N ASP A 16 -6.97 12.06 -21.46
CA ASP A 16 -6.88 11.92 -22.91
C ASP A 16 -5.51 12.39 -23.44
N LEU A 17 -5.01 13.54 -22.97
CA LEU A 17 -3.71 14.10 -23.37
C LEU A 17 -2.53 13.19 -23.05
N LEU A 18 -2.62 12.41 -21.96
CA LEU A 18 -1.53 11.58 -21.47
C LEU A 18 -1.71 10.09 -21.81
N ASP A 19 -2.73 9.74 -22.60
CA ASP A 19 -3.09 8.39 -23.06
C ASP A 19 -2.77 7.33 -21.99
N TRP A 20 -3.43 7.47 -20.84
CA TRP A 20 -3.01 6.80 -19.61
C TRP A 20 -2.87 5.28 -19.77
N ASP A 21 -1.63 4.80 -19.83
CA ASP A 21 -1.25 3.39 -19.68
C ASP A 21 -0.31 3.24 -18.46
N PRO A 22 -0.73 2.57 -17.37
CA PRO A 22 0.10 2.36 -16.19
C PRO A 22 1.37 1.51 -16.46
N HIS A 23 1.52 0.93 -17.65
CA HIS A 23 2.66 0.13 -18.06
C HIS A 23 3.57 0.81 -19.10
N HIS A 24 3.23 2.01 -19.56
CA HIS A 24 4.02 2.74 -20.55
C HIS A 24 4.46 4.11 -20.04
N ILE A 25 5.78 4.34 -20.03
CA ILE A 25 6.34 5.67 -19.75
C ILE A 25 6.47 6.40 -21.07
N THR A 26 5.66 7.43 -21.27
CA THR A 26 5.78 8.31 -22.45
C THR A 26 6.95 9.27 -22.23
N GLN A 27 8.10 8.97 -22.83
CA GLN A 27 9.24 9.88 -22.89
C GLN A 27 9.19 10.71 -24.17
N ILE A 28 9.27 12.03 -24.03
CA ILE A 28 9.12 13.01 -25.11
C ILE A 28 10.44 13.75 -25.29
N GLY A 29 11.07 13.59 -26.45
CA GLY A 29 12.29 14.31 -26.82
C GLY A 29 11.97 15.69 -27.39
N ASN A 30 11.60 16.68 -26.58
CA ASN A 30 11.29 18.03 -27.04
C ASN A 30 11.98 19.11 -26.20
N SER A 31 12.98 19.77 -26.79
CA SER A 31 13.80 20.77 -26.09
C SER A 31 13.01 22.02 -25.63
N ALA A 32 11.98 22.43 -26.38
CA ALA A 32 11.17 23.59 -26.01
C ALA A 32 10.28 23.30 -24.80
N LEU A 33 9.69 22.10 -24.75
CA LEU A 33 8.94 21.64 -23.58
C LEU A 33 9.87 21.45 -22.38
N PHE A 34 11.04 20.84 -22.61
CA PHE A 34 12.08 20.65 -21.59
C PHE A 34 12.45 21.98 -20.91
N GLN A 35 12.72 23.02 -21.70
CA GLN A 35 13.05 24.36 -21.18
C GLN A 35 11.92 24.95 -20.33
N LYS A 36 10.66 24.79 -20.72
CA LYS A 36 9.53 25.25 -19.90
C LYS A 36 9.41 24.50 -18.58
N VAL A 37 9.66 23.20 -18.55
CA VAL A 37 9.70 22.43 -17.29
C VAL A 37 10.87 22.87 -16.42
N GLU A 38 12.03 23.12 -17.01
CA GLU A 38 13.18 23.69 -16.28
C GLU A 38 12.86 25.08 -15.71
N GLU A 39 12.15 25.93 -16.45
CA GLU A 39 11.71 27.24 -15.96
C GLU A 39 10.78 27.11 -14.74
N LEU A 40 9.89 26.11 -14.69
CA LEU A 40 9.08 25.83 -13.49
C LEU A 40 9.94 25.58 -12.25
N THR A 41 11.03 24.80 -12.38
CA THR A 41 11.90 24.48 -11.22
C THR A 41 12.73 25.67 -10.75
N ARG A 42 12.80 26.75 -11.53
CA ARG A 42 13.44 28.00 -11.10
C ARG A 42 12.61 28.80 -10.10
N PHE A 43 11.32 28.49 -9.90
CA PHE A 43 10.48 29.17 -8.92
C PHE A 43 10.71 28.71 -7.48
N ALA A 44 11.25 27.50 -7.27
CA ALA A 44 11.41 26.89 -5.95
C ALA A 44 12.73 26.11 -5.83
N HIS A 45 13.28 26.04 -4.62
CA HIS A 45 14.30 25.07 -4.26
C HIS A 45 13.70 23.66 -4.30
N PRO A 46 14.49 22.63 -4.68
CA PRO A 46 14.05 21.26 -4.58
C PRO A 46 13.76 20.88 -3.12
N ASP A 47 12.77 20.03 -2.92
CA ASP A 47 12.45 19.43 -1.62
C ASP A 47 13.50 18.38 -1.24
N GLN A 48 14.09 17.71 -2.24
CA GLN A 48 15.20 16.76 -2.10
C GLN A 48 16.22 16.98 -3.23
N ASP A 49 17.51 17.02 -2.91
CA ASP A 49 18.60 17.17 -3.88
C ASP A 49 19.71 16.17 -3.52
N HIS A 50 19.85 15.15 -4.36
CA HIS A 50 20.81 14.06 -4.20
C HIS A 50 21.80 14.05 -5.38
N GLU A 51 22.81 13.18 -5.33
CA GLU A 51 23.83 13.10 -6.39
C GLU A 51 23.21 12.83 -7.78
N PHE A 52 22.15 12.04 -7.85
CA PHE A 52 21.57 11.54 -9.10
C PHE A 52 20.30 12.27 -9.54
N ASP A 53 19.59 12.91 -8.61
CA ASP A 53 18.28 13.48 -8.85
C ASP A 53 17.98 14.69 -7.95
N ALA A 54 17.01 15.50 -8.39
CA ALA A 54 16.41 16.57 -7.60
C ALA A 54 14.89 16.55 -7.76
N SER A 55 14.16 16.75 -6.68
CA SER A 55 12.71 16.51 -6.64
C SER A 55 11.95 17.67 -6.00
N TRP A 56 10.80 18.01 -6.57
CA TRP A 56 9.85 19.00 -6.07
C TRP A 56 8.47 18.33 -5.97
N HIS A 57 7.90 18.28 -4.77
CA HIS A 57 6.65 17.59 -4.47
C HIS A 57 5.48 18.52 -4.17
N SER A 58 5.69 19.83 -4.34
CA SER A 58 4.79 20.85 -3.81
C SER A 58 4.23 21.77 -4.90
N PHE A 59 4.33 21.40 -6.18
CA PHE A 59 3.68 22.12 -7.26
C PHE A 59 2.22 21.71 -7.43
N TYR A 60 1.44 22.54 -8.13
CA TYR A 60 0.00 22.33 -8.27
C TYR A 60 -0.50 22.72 -9.66
N PHE A 61 -1.39 21.90 -10.18
CA PHE A 61 -2.05 22.09 -11.45
C PHE A 61 -3.53 22.48 -11.24
N PRO A 62 -3.96 23.67 -11.66
CA PRO A 62 -5.36 24.07 -11.60
C PRO A 62 -6.20 23.38 -12.69
N ALA A 63 -7.38 22.85 -12.34
CA ALA A 63 -8.26 22.16 -13.28
C ALA A 63 -9.75 22.32 -12.95
N LEU A 64 -10.61 21.96 -13.90
CA LEU A 64 -12.03 21.70 -13.68
C LEU A 64 -12.27 20.19 -13.47
N HIS A 65 -12.89 19.84 -12.35
CA HIS A 65 -13.29 18.49 -12.00
C HIS A 65 -14.76 18.50 -11.58
N GLU A 66 -15.62 17.78 -12.30
CA GLU A 66 -17.08 17.76 -12.06
C GLU A 66 -17.72 19.15 -11.93
N GLY A 67 -17.30 20.08 -12.81
CA GLY A 67 -17.77 21.46 -12.80
C GLY A 67 -17.24 22.34 -11.65
N ARG A 68 -16.33 21.81 -10.81
CA ARG A 68 -15.68 22.53 -9.72
C ARG A 68 -14.24 22.83 -10.05
N ARG A 69 -13.74 23.98 -9.60
CA ARG A 69 -12.32 24.33 -9.72
C ARG A 69 -11.53 23.64 -8.62
N VAL A 70 -10.56 22.82 -9.00
CA VAL A 70 -9.70 22.06 -8.09
C VAL A 70 -8.24 22.30 -8.43
N THR A 71 -7.35 21.88 -7.53
CA THR A 71 -5.91 21.85 -7.76
C THR A 71 -5.40 20.44 -7.55
N PHE A 72 -4.68 19.88 -8.52
CA PHE A 72 -4.05 18.58 -8.40
C PHE A 72 -2.56 18.74 -8.01
N PRO A 73 -2.04 17.96 -7.06
CA PRO A 73 -0.61 17.95 -6.76
C PRO A 73 0.21 17.55 -7.99
N VAL A 74 1.34 18.22 -8.18
CA VAL A 74 2.32 17.93 -9.22
C VAL A 74 3.67 17.68 -8.56
N HIS A 75 4.24 16.51 -8.86
CA HIS A 75 5.61 16.16 -8.50
C HIS A 75 6.49 16.28 -9.74
N LEU A 76 7.61 16.98 -9.61
CA LEU A 76 8.67 17.08 -10.60
C LEU A 76 9.89 16.36 -10.08
N ASN A 77 10.47 15.47 -10.87
CA ASN A 77 11.78 14.89 -10.60
C ASN A 77 12.70 15.20 -11.78
N PHE A 78 13.94 15.62 -11.49
CA PHE A 78 14.98 15.81 -12.48
C PHE A 78 16.05 14.75 -12.31
N TYR A 79 16.19 13.86 -13.29
CA TYR A 79 17.22 12.83 -13.31
C TYR A 79 18.48 13.38 -13.98
N LYS A 80 19.52 13.68 -13.18
CA LYS A 80 20.74 14.36 -13.63
C LYS A 80 21.52 13.54 -14.66
N THR A 81 21.60 12.22 -14.47
CA THR A 81 22.32 11.29 -15.37
C THR A 81 21.72 11.24 -16.77
N GLY A 82 20.39 11.28 -16.87
CA GLY A 82 19.67 11.25 -18.16
C GLY A 82 19.38 12.64 -18.73
N ASN A 83 19.54 13.69 -17.92
CA ASN A 83 19.03 15.03 -18.21
C ASN A 83 17.55 15.00 -18.63
N VAL A 84 16.73 14.38 -17.78
CA VAL A 84 15.29 14.14 -18.01
C VAL A 84 14.48 14.71 -16.85
N TYR A 85 13.40 15.41 -17.18
CA TYR A 85 12.37 15.75 -16.21
C TYR A 85 11.24 14.74 -16.27
N SER A 86 10.78 14.26 -15.12
CA SER A 86 9.56 13.47 -14.95
C SER A 86 8.51 14.33 -14.24
N LEU A 87 7.35 14.49 -14.85
CA LEU A 87 6.17 15.10 -14.23
C LEU A 87 5.21 14.01 -13.81
N VAL A 88 4.73 14.07 -12.57
CA VAL A 88 3.64 13.23 -12.06
C VAL A 88 2.53 14.13 -11.54
N ILE A 89 1.32 13.98 -12.08
CA ILE A 89 0.11 14.68 -11.65
C ILE A 89 -0.80 13.68 -10.98
N ASP A 90 -1.19 13.97 -9.75
CA ASP A 90 -2.10 13.13 -8.97
C ASP A 90 -3.54 13.60 -9.12
N THR A 91 -4.33 12.88 -9.90
CA THR A 91 -5.78 13.10 -10.05
C THR A 91 -6.61 12.03 -9.33
N GLY A 92 -5.95 11.14 -8.57
CA GLY A 92 -6.51 9.86 -8.10
C GLY A 92 -6.11 8.71 -9.00
N LYS A 93 -5.69 9.03 -10.23
CA LYS A 93 -4.79 8.24 -11.05
C LYS A 93 -3.43 8.94 -11.07
N LEU A 94 -2.36 8.16 -11.14
CA LEU A 94 -1.02 8.72 -11.37
C LEU A 94 -0.86 8.91 -12.88
N LEU A 95 -0.99 10.15 -13.32
CA LEU A 95 -0.68 10.56 -14.69
C LEU A 95 0.75 11.05 -14.72
N PHE A 96 1.58 10.57 -15.64
CA PHE A 96 2.97 11.00 -15.70
C PHE A 96 3.52 10.95 -17.12
N PHE A 97 4.52 11.79 -17.37
CA PHE A 97 5.29 11.79 -18.60
C PHE A 97 6.70 12.27 -18.33
N GLU A 98 7.62 11.91 -19.22
CA GLU A 98 9.01 12.32 -19.15
C GLU A 98 9.37 13.23 -20.32
N VAL A 99 10.22 14.22 -20.08
CA VAL A 99 10.69 15.15 -21.09
C VAL A 99 12.21 15.20 -21.07
N ALA A 100 12.80 14.98 -22.23
CA ALA A 100 14.22 15.12 -22.49
C ALA A 100 14.46 16.15 -23.61
N ASN A 101 15.70 16.61 -23.76
CA ASN A 101 16.06 17.41 -24.93
C ASN A 101 15.92 16.60 -26.22
N GLY A 102 15.35 17.21 -27.25
CA GLY A 102 15.12 16.60 -28.56
C GLY A 102 14.35 17.51 -29.52
N GLN A 103 13.94 16.96 -30.66
CA GLN A 103 13.24 17.67 -31.74
C GLN A 103 11.89 17.02 -32.12
N GLU A 104 11.39 16.10 -31.31
CA GLU A 104 10.11 15.45 -31.54
C GLU A 104 8.98 16.46 -31.52
N LYS A 105 8.04 16.34 -32.47
CA LYS A 105 6.78 17.07 -32.40
C LYS A 105 5.95 16.46 -31.29
N THR A 106 5.34 17.32 -30.49
CA THR A 106 4.49 16.89 -29.38
C THR A 106 3.21 17.71 -29.34
N GLU A 107 2.26 17.27 -28.53
CA GLU A 107 0.94 17.89 -28.45
C GLU A 107 1.01 19.28 -27.81
N LYS A 108 0.24 20.22 -28.36
CA LYS A 108 0.14 21.57 -27.79
C LYS A 108 -0.42 21.56 -26.37
N GLY A 109 -1.23 20.56 -26.03
CA GLY A 109 -1.79 20.39 -24.69
C GLY A 109 -0.72 20.34 -23.60
N LEU A 110 0.42 19.69 -23.84
CA LEU A 110 1.49 19.60 -22.84
C LEU A 110 2.14 20.97 -22.57
N PHE A 111 2.29 21.81 -23.58
CA PHE A 111 2.76 23.18 -23.39
C PHE A 111 1.78 23.99 -22.55
N THR A 112 0.49 23.92 -22.87
CA THR A 112 -0.58 24.59 -22.12
C THR A 112 -0.61 24.12 -20.67
N LEU A 113 -0.39 22.83 -20.41
CA LEU A 113 -0.34 22.26 -19.06
C LEU A 113 0.75 22.91 -18.22
N ILE A 114 1.98 23.01 -18.75
CA ILE A 114 3.12 23.62 -18.06
C ILE A 114 2.89 25.12 -17.85
N GLU A 115 2.26 25.80 -18.82
CA GLU A 115 1.88 27.21 -18.70
C GLU A 115 0.82 27.45 -17.62
N GLU A 116 -0.18 26.57 -17.47
CA GLU A 116 -1.19 26.67 -16.41
C GLU A 116 -0.57 26.48 -15.02
N ILE A 117 0.35 25.53 -14.86
CA ILE A 117 1.11 25.37 -13.60
C ILE A 117 1.86 26.67 -13.32
N SER A 118 2.63 27.16 -14.30
CA SER A 118 3.43 28.39 -14.18
C SER A 118 2.57 29.60 -13.79
N ARG A 119 1.41 29.76 -14.43
CA ARG A 119 0.44 30.84 -14.19
C ARG A 119 -0.14 30.78 -12.78
N PHE A 120 -0.25 29.58 -12.20
CA PHE A 120 -0.75 29.39 -10.84
C PHE A 120 0.29 29.72 -9.76
N LEU A 121 1.59 29.54 -10.02
CA LEU A 121 2.64 29.72 -9.01
C LEU A 121 2.64 31.09 -8.30
N PRO A 122 2.52 32.24 -9.00
CA PRO A 122 2.47 33.55 -8.33
C PRO A 122 1.32 33.66 -7.32
N HIS A 123 0.16 33.08 -7.65
CA HIS A 123 -1.02 33.09 -6.78
C HIS A 123 -0.81 32.20 -5.56
N LEU A 124 -0.21 31.02 -5.76
CA LEU A 124 0.16 30.13 -4.66
C LEU A 124 1.21 30.76 -3.75
N ARG A 125 2.19 31.49 -4.30
CA ARG A 125 3.20 32.22 -3.52
C ARG A 125 2.58 33.34 -2.70
N GLN A 126 1.65 34.11 -3.28
CA GLN A 126 1.01 35.25 -2.62
C GLN A 126 0.03 34.84 -1.51
N HIS A 127 -0.76 33.79 -1.75
CA HIS A 127 -1.87 33.41 -0.86
C HIS A 127 -1.62 32.14 -0.05
N GLY A 128 -0.50 31.45 -0.30
CA GLY A 128 -0.16 30.18 0.31
C GLY A 128 -1.22 29.11 0.05
N ARG A 129 -1.32 28.14 0.96
CA ARG A 129 -2.27 27.02 0.89
C ARG A 129 -3.75 27.40 0.79
N ASN A 130 -4.13 28.66 1.01
CA ASN A 130 -5.53 29.10 0.98
C ASN A 130 -6.15 29.06 -0.43
N VAL A 131 -5.33 29.06 -1.48
CA VAL A 131 -5.81 28.92 -2.87
C VAL A 131 -5.84 27.47 -3.34
N LEU A 132 -5.36 26.53 -2.53
CA LEU A 132 -5.37 25.10 -2.87
C LEU A 132 -6.74 24.50 -2.56
N ASN A 133 -7.29 23.82 -3.55
CA ASN A 133 -8.53 23.07 -3.44
C ASN A 133 -8.30 21.65 -3.97
N VAL A 134 -7.50 20.88 -3.23
CA VAL A 134 -7.16 19.50 -3.56
C VAL A 134 -8.31 18.57 -3.13
N PRO A 135 -8.86 17.72 -4.03
CA PRO A 135 -9.90 16.76 -3.68
C PRO A 135 -9.47 15.83 -2.53
N TYR A 136 -10.37 15.54 -1.59
CA TYR A 136 -10.01 14.83 -0.35
C TYR A 136 -9.64 13.36 -0.57
N GLU A 137 -10.22 12.73 -1.59
CA GLU A 137 -9.93 11.37 -2.08
C GLU A 137 -8.45 11.15 -2.43
N ILE A 138 -7.72 12.23 -2.76
CA ILE A 138 -6.28 12.16 -3.07
C ILE A 138 -5.40 12.80 -1.99
N ARG A 139 -6.02 13.46 -1.01
CA ARG A 139 -5.28 14.04 0.12
C ARG A 139 -4.81 12.95 1.06
N ARG A 140 -3.62 13.17 1.61
CA ARG A 140 -3.08 12.36 2.69
C ARG A 140 -3.66 12.79 4.04
N GLY A 141 -3.90 11.82 4.90
CA GLY A 141 -4.28 12.03 6.28
C GLY A 141 -3.86 10.87 7.15
N LYS A 142 -4.13 11.00 8.45
CA LYS A 142 -3.96 9.94 9.43
C LYS A 142 -5.25 9.74 10.19
N THR A 143 -5.59 8.49 10.51
CA THR A 143 -6.73 8.15 11.37
C THR A 143 -6.38 6.95 12.25
N THR A 144 -7.30 6.55 13.12
CA THR A 144 -7.16 5.35 13.94
C THR A 144 -7.62 4.13 13.16
N SER A 145 -6.96 2.98 13.34
CA SER A 145 -7.34 1.72 12.70
C SER A 145 -8.76 1.26 13.03
N ALA A 146 -9.40 1.83 14.06
CA ALA A 146 -10.81 1.59 14.37
C ALA A 146 -11.75 1.80 13.17
N LEU A 147 -11.41 2.68 12.22
CA LEU A 147 -12.23 2.90 11.01
C LEU A 147 -12.12 1.77 9.98
N LEU A 148 -11.18 0.84 10.13
CA LEU A 148 -10.99 -0.30 9.24
C LEU A 148 -11.85 -1.51 9.63
N PHE A 149 -12.51 -1.46 10.80
CA PHE A 149 -13.23 -2.61 11.34
C PHE A 149 -14.66 -2.22 11.73
N GLU A 150 -15.61 -3.05 11.32
CA GLU A 150 -16.97 -2.97 11.88
C GLU A 150 -16.98 -3.32 13.38
N LYS A 151 -16.12 -4.26 13.78
CA LYS A 151 -15.98 -4.72 15.16
C LYS A 151 -14.50 -4.94 15.53
N PRO A 152 -13.81 -3.90 16.04
CA PRO A 152 -12.48 -4.05 16.65
C PRO A 152 -12.51 -5.04 17.82
N LEU A 153 -11.33 -5.53 18.22
CA LEU A 153 -11.19 -6.23 19.51
C LEU A 153 -11.45 -5.26 20.67
N SER A 154 -12.10 -5.74 21.72
CA SER A 154 -12.16 -4.99 22.98
C SER A 154 -10.84 -5.07 23.76
N ASP A 155 -10.64 -4.18 24.73
CA ASP A 155 -9.48 -4.21 25.62
C ASP A 155 -9.42 -5.50 26.44
N GLU A 156 -10.57 -6.07 26.82
CA GLU A 156 -10.64 -7.37 27.48
C GLU A 156 -10.19 -8.51 26.56
N GLU A 157 -10.56 -8.45 25.27
CA GLU A 157 -10.12 -9.44 24.29
C GLU A 157 -8.61 -9.35 24.03
N ARG A 158 -8.07 -8.13 23.94
CA ARG A 158 -6.62 -7.88 23.90
C ARG A 158 -5.93 -8.50 25.10
N ALA A 159 -6.34 -8.15 26.31
CA ALA A 159 -5.74 -8.65 27.54
C ALA A 159 -5.83 -10.18 27.65
N GLN A 160 -6.91 -10.78 27.15
CA GLN A 160 -7.06 -12.23 27.06
C GLN A 160 -6.02 -12.85 26.11
N ILE A 161 -5.82 -12.26 24.93
CA ILE A 161 -4.82 -12.76 23.96
C ILE A 161 -3.41 -12.65 24.55
N GLU A 162 -3.05 -11.49 25.09
CA GLU A 162 -1.72 -11.25 25.69
C GLU A 162 -1.43 -12.26 26.80
N ARG A 163 -2.36 -12.44 27.74
CA ARG A 163 -2.20 -13.41 28.85
C ARG A 163 -2.02 -14.84 28.34
N ARG A 164 -2.92 -15.30 27.46
CA ARG A 164 -2.83 -16.67 26.93
C ARG A 164 -1.55 -16.88 26.14
N TYR A 165 -1.14 -15.89 25.35
CA TYR A 165 0.06 -15.96 24.55
C TYR A 165 1.33 -15.95 25.40
N GLU A 166 1.36 -15.18 26.49
CA GLU A 166 2.46 -15.16 27.46
C GLU A 166 2.60 -16.53 28.14
N ASP A 167 1.49 -17.09 28.65
CA ASP A 167 1.47 -18.42 29.28
C ASP A 167 1.88 -19.53 28.32
N TYR A 168 1.43 -19.44 27.07
CA TYR A 168 1.86 -20.32 26.00
C TYR A 168 3.37 -20.17 25.73
N SER A 169 3.87 -18.94 25.67
CA SER A 169 5.24 -18.63 25.28
C SER A 169 6.28 -19.12 26.28
N LYS A 170 5.92 -19.18 27.57
CA LYS A 170 6.74 -19.72 28.67
C LYS A 170 7.05 -21.21 28.54
N LYS A 171 6.30 -21.96 27.72
CA LYS A 171 6.51 -23.40 27.51
C LYS A 171 7.67 -23.73 26.56
N ASP A 172 8.24 -22.71 25.92
CA ASP A 172 9.37 -22.80 24.98
C ASP A 172 9.27 -23.95 23.97
N GLN A 173 8.10 -24.06 23.33
CA GLN A 173 7.85 -25.12 22.37
C GLN A 173 8.68 -24.90 21.10
N ILE A 174 9.48 -25.90 20.75
CA ILE A 174 10.31 -25.91 19.55
C ILE A 174 9.90 -27.06 18.62
N ALA A 175 9.92 -26.80 17.32
CA ALA A 175 9.82 -27.79 16.27
C ALA A 175 11.21 -28.08 15.69
N ASN A 176 11.70 -29.31 15.90
CA ASN A 176 12.92 -29.81 15.26
C ASN A 176 12.63 -30.26 13.82
N GLY A 177 12.48 -29.26 12.94
CA GLY A 177 12.03 -29.44 11.57
C GLY A 177 10.58 -29.94 11.48
N ILE A 178 9.99 -29.81 10.29
CA ILE A 178 8.63 -30.29 10.01
C ILE A 178 8.58 -31.00 8.66
N SER A 179 7.54 -31.79 8.47
CA SER A 179 7.15 -32.42 7.23
C SER A 179 6.08 -31.60 6.51
N LEU A 180 5.79 -31.95 5.26
CA LEU A 180 4.71 -31.31 4.51
C LEU A 180 3.35 -31.59 5.17
N GLU A 181 3.13 -32.81 5.69
CA GLU A 181 1.88 -33.16 6.39
C GLU A 181 1.68 -32.25 7.60
N GLU A 182 2.70 -32.11 8.47
CA GLU A 182 2.67 -31.22 9.65
C GLU A 182 2.42 -29.74 9.26
N TYR A 183 3.04 -29.27 8.16
CA TYR A 183 2.78 -27.93 7.63
C TYR A 183 1.31 -27.75 7.21
N LEU A 184 0.78 -28.69 6.41
CA LEU A 184 -0.58 -28.61 5.89
C LEU A 184 -1.61 -28.73 7.01
N GLU A 185 -1.37 -29.57 8.01
CA GLU A 185 -2.20 -29.69 9.21
C GLU A 185 -2.24 -28.38 10.00
N THR A 186 -1.10 -27.72 10.16
CA THR A 186 -1.03 -26.41 10.82
C THR A 186 -1.77 -25.34 10.01
N ALA A 187 -1.58 -25.30 8.69
CA ALA A 187 -2.31 -24.40 7.81
C ALA A 187 -3.82 -24.67 7.81
N ALA A 188 -4.25 -25.94 7.95
CA ALA A 188 -5.65 -26.32 8.03
C ALA A 188 -6.37 -25.75 9.25
N LEU A 189 -5.66 -25.50 10.37
CA LEU A 189 -6.25 -24.81 11.52
C LEU A 189 -6.72 -23.39 11.15
N ILE A 190 -5.93 -22.68 10.33
CA ILE A 190 -6.31 -21.36 9.82
C ILE A 190 -7.55 -21.49 8.92
N TYR A 191 -7.53 -22.40 7.95
CA TYR A 191 -8.67 -22.58 7.03
C TYR A 191 -9.97 -22.96 7.75
N LYS A 192 -9.91 -23.80 8.78
CA LYS A 192 -11.08 -24.14 9.61
C LYS A 192 -11.66 -22.94 10.33
N VAL A 193 -10.82 -22.03 10.84
CA VAL A 193 -11.30 -20.79 11.47
C VAL A 193 -11.99 -19.88 10.45
N LEU A 194 -11.47 -19.79 9.23
CA LEU A 194 -11.93 -18.85 8.21
C LEU A 194 -13.16 -19.32 7.45
N PHE A 195 -13.25 -20.61 7.14
CA PHE A 195 -14.28 -21.16 6.26
C PHE A 195 -15.26 -22.09 7.00
N GLY A 196 -15.02 -22.37 8.28
CA GLY A 196 -15.91 -23.16 9.13
C GLY A 196 -16.31 -24.49 8.49
N LYS A 197 -17.61 -24.72 8.35
CA LYS A 197 -18.21 -25.95 7.78
C LYS A 197 -17.68 -26.31 6.40
N GLU A 198 -17.32 -25.33 5.57
CA GLU A 198 -16.79 -25.60 4.23
C GLU A 198 -15.40 -26.24 4.28
N ALA A 199 -14.60 -25.93 5.32
CA ALA A 199 -13.31 -26.58 5.55
C ALA A 199 -13.47 -27.96 6.18
N GLU A 200 -14.46 -28.17 7.05
CA GLU A 200 -14.59 -29.43 7.81
C GLU A 200 -14.70 -30.69 6.94
N SER A 201 -15.24 -30.58 5.73
CA SER A 201 -15.37 -31.69 4.78
C SER A 201 -14.12 -31.97 3.94
N LEU A 202 -13.09 -31.13 4.02
CA LEU A 202 -11.88 -31.21 3.20
C LEU A 202 -10.70 -31.75 4.01
N SER A 203 -9.81 -32.50 3.35
CA SER A 203 -8.49 -32.80 3.90
C SER A 203 -7.61 -31.54 3.94
N PRO A 204 -6.58 -31.47 4.82
CA PRO A 204 -5.63 -30.35 4.87
C PRO A 204 -5.01 -29.99 3.50
N ARG A 205 -4.72 -31.00 2.68
CA ARG A 205 -4.17 -30.83 1.33
C ARG A 205 -5.19 -30.22 0.37
N GLU A 206 -6.45 -30.61 0.46
CA GLU A 206 -7.54 -30.03 -0.34
C GLU A 206 -7.82 -28.58 0.07
N MET A 207 -7.87 -28.29 1.38
CA MET A 207 -7.99 -26.92 1.88
C MET A 207 -6.88 -26.04 1.31
N TYR A 208 -5.63 -26.51 1.38
CA TYR A 208 -4.50 -25.74 0.84
C TYR A 208 -4.59 -25.54 -0.67
N ARG A 209 -4.93 -26.57 -1.45
CA ARG A 209 -5.12 -26.43 -2.91
C ARG A 209 -6.22 -25.44 -3.26
N ARG A 210 -7.30 -25.43 -2.48
CA ARG A 210 -8.48 -24.62 -2.76
C ARG A 210 -8.27 -23.14 -2.41
N TRP A 211 -7.52 -22.86 -1.34
CA TRP A 211 -7.48 -21.51 -0.75
C TRP A 211 -6.09 -20.87 -0.65
N SER A 212 -5.00 -21.58 -0.98
CA SER A 212 -3.68 -20.95 -1.06
C SER A 212 -3.60 -20.01 -2.27
N TYR A 213 -2.79 -18.96 -2.15
CA TYR A 213 -2.70 -17.92 -3.18
C TYR A 213 -2.03 -18.39 -4.48
N ASP A 214 -1.06 -19.32 -4.41
CA ASP A 214 -0.20 -19.61 -5.56
C ASP A 214 0.34 -21.06 -5.60
N HIS A 215 -0.57 -22.03 -5.50
CA HIS A 215 -0.36 -23.48 -5.75
C HIS A 215 0.85 -24.17 -5.08
N GLY A 216 1.53 -23.49 -4.16
CA GLY A 216 2.59 -23.99 -3.31
C GLY A 216 3.98 -24.08 -3.92
N GLY A 217 4.29 -23.54 -5.10
CA GLY A 217 5.67 -23.55 -5.63
C GLY A 217 6.33 -24.94 -5.64
N HIS A 218 5.62 -25.93 -6.21
CA HIS A 218 5.99 -27.35 -6.19
C HIS A 218 6.03 -28.03 -4.80
N MET A 219 5.68 -27.35 -3.71
CA MET A 219 5.58 -27.96 -2.38
C MET A 219 4.70 -29.21 -2.37
N LEU A 220 3.57 -29.16 -3.10
CA LEU A 220 2.63 -30.28 -3.15
C LEU A 220 3.17 -31.48 -3.96
N THR A 221 4.26 -31.37 -4.69
CA THR A 221 4.85 -32.48 -5.47
C THR A 221 5.84 -33.32 -4.66
N ILE A 222 6.12 -32.96 -3.39
CA ILE A 222 6.92 -33.78 -2.47
C ILE A 222 6.31 -35.18 -2.35
N LYS A 223 7.09 -36.20 -2.71
CA LYS A 223 6.62 -37.59 -2.85
C LYS A 223 6.19 -38.21 -1.52
N ASN A 224 7.00 -38.01 -0.47
CA ASN A 224 6.66 -38.47 0.87
C ASN A 224 6.33 -37.26 1.75
N PRO A 225 5.03 -36.91 1.93
CA PRO A 225 4.64 -35.73 2.70
C PRO A 225 5.01 -35.83 4.19
N ARG A 226 5.30 -37.03 4.71
CA ARG A 226 5.75 -37.26 6.09
C ARG A 226 7.26 -37.10 6.28
N SER A 227 8.02 -37.00 5.19
CA SER A 227 9.47 -36.88 5.26
C SER A 227 9.88 -35.44 5.58
N ARG A 228 10.27 -35.18 6.83
CA ARG A 228 10.85 -33.89 7.25
C ARG A 228 12.07 -33.51 6.39
N LYS A 229 12.90 -34.50 6.02
CA LYS A 229 14.07 -34.29 5.15
C LYS A 229 13.67 -33.82 3.75
N GLN A 230 12.65 -34.41 3.13
CA GLN A 230 12.22 -33.96 1.79
C GLN A 230 11.64 -32.55 1.83
N PHE A 231 10.85 -32.23 2.87
CA PHE A 231 10.32 -30.88 3.04
C PHE A 231 11.43 -29.85 3.28
N ALA A 232 12.41 -30.16 4.14
CA ALA A 232 13.57 -29.31 4.36
C ALA A 232 14.39 -29.09 3.08
N ASN A 233 14.63 -30.15 2.30
CA ASN A 233 15.35 -30.06 1.02
C ASN A 233 14.61 -29.17 0.01
N TRP A 234 13.29 -29.32 -0.12
CA TRP A 234 12.47 -28.44 -0.97
C TRP A 234 12.50 -26.99 -0.49
N TYR A 235 12.42 -26.78 0.83
CA TYR A 235 12.48 -25.42 1.38
C TYR A 235 13.85 -24.76 1.09
N GLN A 236 14.93 -25.52 1.20
CA GLN A 236 16.31 -25.05 0.97
C GLN A 236 16.65 -24.89 -0.52
N SER A 237 16.00 -25.63 -1.43
CA SER A 237 16.26 -25.53 -2.88
C SER A 237 15.89 -24.16 -3.45
N LYS A 238 15.03 -23.40 -2.76
CA LYS A 238 14.47 -22.11 -3.20
C LYS A 238 13.69 -22.21 -4.53
N GLU A 239 13.30 -23.41 -4.96
CA GLU A 239 12.45 -23.59 -6.16
C GLU A 239 11.09 -22.91 -6.01
N TRP A 240 10.68 -22.63 -4.77
CA TRP A 240 9.46 -21.88 -4.46
C TRP A 240 9.62 -20.36 -4.62
N ALA A 241 10.81 -19.85 -4.95
CA ALA A 241 11.05 -18.43 -5.14
C ALA A 241 10.13 -17.89 -6.25
N GLY A 242 9.33 -16.88 -5.90
CA GLY A 242 8.28 -16.33 -6.77
C GLY A 242 6.89 -16.95 -6.57
N SER A 243 6.75 -18.12 -5.93
CA SER A 243 5.49 -18.88 -5.87
C SER A 243 4.70 -18.78 -4.54
N HIS A 244 5.01 -17.79 -3.70
CA HIS A 244 4.32 -17.45 -2.43
C HIS A 244 3.69 -18.62 -1.62
N PRO A 245 4.37 -19.76 -1.38
CA PRO A 245 3.73 -20.98 -0.83
C PRO A 245 3.24 -20.83 0.62
N PHE A 246 3.75 -19.82 1.33
CA PHE A 246 3.39 -19.56 2.72
C PHE A 246 2.25 -18.55 2.85
N SER A 247 1.78 -17.97 1.73
CA SER A 247 0.61 -17.07 1.72
C SER A 247 -0.66 -17.91 1.72
N LEU A 248 -1.31 -17.95 2.88
CA LEU A 248 -2.57 -18.64 3.09
C LEU A 248 -3.69 -17.64 2.83
N TRP A 249 -4.73 -18.09 2.11
CA TRP A 249 -5.95 -17.34 1.80
C TRP A 249 -5.83 -16.28 0.68
N GLY A 250 -6.79 -16.32 -0.26
CA GLY A 250 -6.97 -15.41 -1.38
C GLY A 250 -6.69 -13.94 -1.04
N LYS A 251 -5.87 -13.30 -1.89
CA LYS A 251 -5.32 -11.94 -1.72
C LYS A 251 -4.39 -11.73 -0.50
N ARG A 252 -3.59 -12.73 -0.13
CA ARG A 252 -2.42 -12.60 0.77
C ARG A 252 -2.76 -12.21 2.22
N MET A 253 -3.87 -12.67 2.78
CA MET A 253 -4.32 -12.18 4.09
C MET A 253 -3.44 -12.64 5.26
N ALA A 254 -2.99 -13.90 5.24
CA ALA A 254 -2.15 -14.49 6.28
C ALA A 254 -0.92 -15.16 5.67
N VAL A 255 0.18 -15.16 6.43
CA VAL A 255 1.41 -15.86 6.09
C VAL A 255 1.82 -16.75 7.23
N LEU A 256 2.11 -18.01 6.92
CA LEU A 256 2.59 -19.00 7.87
C LEU A 256 3.92 -19.56 7.37
N TYR A 257 5.02 -19.05 7.90
CA TYR A 257 6.33 -19.60 7.60
C TYR A 257 6.62 -20.84 8.45
N PRO A 258 7.16 -21.92 7.87
CA PRO A 258 7.56 -23.10 8.62
C PRO A 258 8.82 -22.80 9.47
N PRO A 259 9.08 -23.62 10.51
CA PRO A 259 10.34 -23.61 11.23
C PRO A 259 11.56 -23.79 10.31
N ARG A 260 12.67 -23.13 10.63
CA ARG A 260 13.95 -23.22 9.91
C ARG A 260 15.12 -23.10 10.87
N GLU A 261 16.34 -23.29 10.36
CA GLU A 261 17.56 -23.11 11.15
C GLU A 261 17.60 -21.71 11.78
N GLY A 262 17.92 -21.65 13.09
CA GLY A 262 17.87 -20.42 13.89
C GLY A 262 16.46 -19.95 14.27
N GLN A 263 15.39 -20.61 13.80
CA GLN A 263 14.01 -20.23 14.06
C GLN A 263 13.13 -21.49 14.18
N PRO A 264 13.18 -22.22 15.30
CA PRO A 264 12.56 -23.54 15.46
C PRO A 264 11.07 -23.45 15.79
N TYR A 265 10.34 -22.53 15.17
CA TYR A 265 8.91 -22.31 15.36
C TYR A 265 8.30 -21.75 14.08
N PHE A 266 7.00 -22.00 13.90
CA PHE A 266 6.22 -21.35 12.86
C PHE A 266 6.18 -19.84 13.11
N THR A 267 6.25 -19.03 12.06
CA THR A 267 5.97 -17.59 12.17
C THR A 267 4.66 -17.27 11.50
N PHE A 268 3.72 -16.79 12.30
CA PHE A 268 2.42 -16.36 11.84
C PHE A 268 2.38 -14.83 11.74
N SER A 269 1.97 -14.33 10.58
CA SER A 269 1.85 -12.91 10.30
C SER A 269 0.60 -12.66 9.47
N LEU A 270 -0.07 -11.55 9.73
CA LEU A 270 -1.11 -11.00 8.86
C LEU A 270 -0.49 -9.95 7.95
N ARG A 271 -0.90 -9.94 6.68
CA ARG A 271 -0.43 -8.98 5.67
C ARG A 271 -1.49 -7.99 5.21
N THR A 272 -2.78 -8.29 5.43
CA THR A 272 -3.88 -7.37 5.12
C THR A 272 -4.78 -7.23 6.34
N VAL A 273 -5.71 -6.26 6.30
CA VAL A 273 -6.73 -6.03 7.33
C VAL A 273 -7.60 -7.29 7.47
N PRO A 274 -7.44 -8.10 8.53
CA PRO A 274 -8.29 -9.25 8.74
C PRO A 274 -9.47 -8.86 9.63
N ASP A 275 -10.52 -9.68 9.62
CA ASP A 275 -11.47 -9.67 10.73
C ASP A 275 -10.71 -9.93 12.05
N PRO A 276 -10.74 -9.00 13.03
CA PRO A 276 -10.04 -9.17 14.30
C PRO A 276 -10.44 -10.44 15.07
N GLN A 277 -11.67 -10.90 14.91
CA GLN A 277 -12.17 -12.12 15.54
C GLN A 277 -11.56 -13.38 14.92
N HIS A 278 -11.31 -13.39 13.61
CA HIS A 278 -10.57 -14.48 12.98
C HIS A 278 -9.14 -14.58 13.49
N TYR A 279 -8.45 -13.44 13.64
CA TYR A 279 -7.10 -13.43 14.19
C TYR A 279 -7.04 -14.05 15.59
N LYS A 280 -7.92 -13.59 16.50
CA LYS A 280 -8.05 -14.14 17.85
C LYS A 280 -8.27 -15.65 17.83
N LYS A 281 -9.22 -16.14 17.01
CA LYS A 281 -9.54 -17.56 16.89
C LYS A 281 -8.37 -18.39 16.36
N VAL A 282 -7.62 -17.88 15.38
CA VAL A 282 -6.41 -18.57 14.86
C VAL A 282 -5.36 -18.72 15.96
N LEU A 283 -5.05 -17.64 16.69
CA LEU A 283 -4.08 -17.69 17.79
C LEU A 283 -4.49 -18.70 18.85
N PHE A 284 -5.77 -18.70 19.24
CA PHE A 284 -6.31 -19.62 20.23
C PHE A 284 -6.25 -21.06 19.73
N SER A 285 -6.59 -21.30 18.46
CA SER A 285 -6.49 -22.62 17.83
C SER A 285 -5.06 -23.16 17.85
N PHE A 286 -4.06 -22.33 17.50
CA PHE A 286 -2.66 -22.73 17.58
C PHE A 286 -2.22 -23.08 19.01
N MET A 287 -2.61 -22.28 19.99
CA MET A 287 -2.29 -22.54 21.41
C MET A 287 -2.96 -23.83 21.93
N GLU A 288 -4.21 -24.08 21.54
CA GLU A 288 -4.98 -25.26 21.93
C GLU A 288 -4.40 -26.55 21.33
N HIS A 289 -3.94 -26.48 20.08
CA HIS A 289 -3.29 -27.61 19.40
C HIS A 289 -1.78 -27.70 19.69
N GLN A 290 -1.25 -26.84 20.57
CA GLN A 290 0.17 -26.83 20.94
C GLN A 290 1.11 -26.73 19.73
N VAL A 291 0.70 -26.00 18.69
CA VAL A 291 1.57 -25.69 17.54
C VAL A 291 2.74 -24.86 18.07
N PRO A 292 4.01 -25.15 17.76
CA PRO A 292 5.14 -24.31 18.16
C PRO A 292 5.23 -23.07 17.25
N PHE A 293 4.65 -21.94 17.66
CA PHE A 293 4.57 -20.73 16.83
C PHE A 293 4.97 -19.46 17.58
N ARG A 294 5.45 -18.47 16.82
CA ARG A 294 5.66 -17.10 17.27
C ARG A 294 4.91 -16.10 16.41
N VAL A 295 4.42 -15.05 17.04
CA VAL A 295 3.84 -13.88 16.39
C VAL A 295 4.84 -12.75 16.51
N GLN A 296 5.26 -12.19 15.38
CA GLN A 296 6.09 -10.99 15.37
C GLN A 296 5.23 -9.78 15.76
N ASP A 297 5.75 -8.94 16.66
CA ASP A 297 5.16 -7.65 17.04
C ASP A 297 3.71 -7.77 17.52
N LEU A 298 3.43 -8.76 18.37
CA LEU A 298 2.07 -9.03 18.86
C LEU A 298 1.40 -7.78 19.45
N SER A 299 2.14 -6.95 20.20
CA SER A 299 1.61 -5.71 20.78
C SER A 299 1.12 -4.75 19.70
N GLU A 300 1.96 -4.45 18.71
CA GLU A 300 1.61 -3.53 17.61
C GLU A 300 0.42 -4.07 16.80
N ARG A 301 0.35 -5.39 16.60
CA ARG A 301 -0.80 -6.03 15.95
C ARG A 301 -2.07 -5.88 16.78
N LEU A 302 -1.98 -6.00 18.10
CA LEU A 302 -3.14 -5.83 18.97
C LEU A 302 -3.57 -4.36 19.06
N ASP A 303 -2.64 -3.40 19.06
CA ASP A 303 -2.96 -1.97 18.92
C ASP A 303 -3.71 -1.72 17.61
N PHE A 304 -3.28 -2.35 16.52
CA PHE A 304 -3.98 -2.27 15.24
C PHE A 304 -5.39 -2.87 15.31
N LEU A 305 -5.54 -4.10 15.80
CA LEU A 305 -6.82 -4.84 15.83
C LEU A 305 -7.83 -4.32 16.87
N THR A 306 -7.36 -3.62 17.92
CA THR A 306 -8.21 -2.90 18.89
C THR A 306 -8.65 -1.53 18.39
N GLY A 307 -8.11 -1.10 17.24
CA GLY A 307 -8.46 0.17 16.63
C GLY A 307 -7.63 1.36 17.14
N GLN A 308 -6.57 1.13 17.90
CA GLN A 308 -5.75 2.15 18.55
C GLN A 308 -4.56 2.61 17.70
N ALA A 309 -4.10 1.78 16.75
CA ALA A 309 -2.99 2.14 15.88
C ALA A 309 -3.33 3.29 14.93
N THR A 310 -2.32 4.09 14.57
CA THR A 310 -2.47 5.11 13.54
C THR A 310 -2.28 4.49 12.15
N VAL A 311 -3.18 4.79 11.23
CA VAL A 311 -3.13 4.34 9.82
C VAL A 311 -3.13 5.53 8.87
N ASP A 312 -2.52 5.33 7.71
CA ASP A 312 -2.54 6.29 6.61
C ASP A 312 -3.92 6.31 5.92
N VAL A 313 -4.31 7.51 5.48
CA VAL A 313 -5.53 7.74 4.69
C VAL A 313 -5.15 8.08 3.25
N ASN A 314 -5.73 7.36 2.29
CA ASN A 314 -5.56 7.45 0.83
C ASN A 314 -4.14 7.21 0.27
N ARG A 315 -3.08 7.59 0.99
CA ARG A 315 -1.67 7.44 0.57
C ARG A 315 -0.79 7.05 1.74
N GLY A 316 0.09 6.07 1.54
CA GLY A 316 1.07 5.63 2.54
C GLY A 316 1.30 4.12 2.48
N GLU A 317 1.72 3.55 3.61
CA GLU A 317 1.95 2.12 3.75
C GLU A 317 0.66 1.39 4.12
N ALA A 318 0.40 0.25 3.47
CA ALA A 318 -0.73 -0.59 3.84
C ALA A 318 -0.53 -1.16 5.26
N PRO A 319 -1.59 -1.28 6.06
CA PRO A 319 -3.00 -1.06 5.72
C PRO A 319 -3.43 0.43 5.67
N LEU A 320 -4.26 0.77 4.68
CA LEU A 320 -4.77 2.12 4.44
C LEU A 320 -6.28 2.21 4.67
N PHE A 321 -6.75 3.36 5.15
CA PHE A 321 -8.16 3.74 5.07
C PHE A 321 -8.38 4.56 3.79
N PHE A 322 -9.29 4.11 2.92
CA PHE A 322 -9.65 4.84 1.71
C PHE A 322 -10.88 5.72 2.00
N TYR A 323 -10.66 7.03 2.08
CA TYR A 323 -11.73 8.00 2.22
C TYR A 323 -12.24 8.40 0.83
N LEU A 324 -13.48 8.04 0.53
CA LEU A 324 -14.19 8.48 -0.66
C LEU A 324 -15.17 9.60 -0.26
N PRO A 325 -15.21 10.75 -0.93
CA PRO A 325 -16.04 11.88 -0.53
C PRO A 325 -17.51 11.68 -0.90
N GLY A 326 -18.19 10.73 -0.25
CA GLY A 326 -19.65 10.58 -0.26
C GLY A 326 -20.32 11.44 0.83
N ARG A 327 -21.64 11.64 0.73
CA ARG A 327 -22.42 12.33 1.78
C ARG A 327 -22.32 11.60 3.12
N GLU A 328 -22.43 10.27 3.09
CA GLU A 328 -22.35 9.39 4.25
C GLU A 328 -20.94 9.41 4.83
N ASP A 329 -19.91 9.17 4.01
CA ASP A 329 -18.51 9.19 4.43
C ASP A 329 -18.08 10.52 5.03
N LYS A 330 -18.54 11.64 4.44
CA LYS A 330 -18.25 12.97 4.97
C LYS A 330 -18.86 13.18 6.36
N GLN A 331 -20.06 12.69 6.60
CA GLN A 331 -20.72 12.79 7.90
C GLN A 331 -20.08 11.87 8.94
N GLN A 332 -19.67 10.67 8.52
CA GLN A 332 -19.21 9.62 9.42
C GLN A 332 -17.71 9.71 9.75
N TYR A 333 -16.86 10.00 8.75
CA TYR A 333 -15.42 9.79 8.85
C TYR A 333 -14.59 11.08 8.79
N PHE A 334 -15.06 12.12 8.11
CA PHE A 334 -14.24 13.30 7.83
C PHE A 334 -13.63 13.96 9.08
N SER A 335 -14.41 14.08 10.16
CA SER A 335 -13.96 14.65 11.44
C SER A 335 -13.02 13.73 12.24
N ARG A 336 -12.94 12.45 11.86
CA ARG A 336 -12.08 11.44 12.48
C ARG A 336 -10.74 11.29 11.74
N ILE A 337 -10.54 12.05 10.67
CA ILE A 337 -9.30 12.07 9.90
C ILE A 337 -8.53 13.35 10.20
N ARG A 338 -7.29 13.19 10.66
CA ARG A 338 -6.33 14.29 10.74
C ARG A 338 -5.66 14.46 9.39
N TRP A 339 -6.21 15.35 8.57
CA TRP A 339 -5.68 15.67 7.25
C TRP A 339 -4.31 16.34 7.35
N GLU A 340 -3.37 15.89 6.52
CA GLU A 340 -2.07 16.54 6.41
C GLU A 340 -2.24 17.93 5.75
N PRO A 341 -1.46 18.93 6.19
CA PRO A 341 -1.43 20.21 5.51
C PRO A 341 -0.91 19.99 4.09
N LEU A 342 -1.54 20.66 3.13
CA LEU A 342 -1.03 20.67 1.77
C LEU A 342 0.32 21.37 1.76
N PRO A 343 1.38 20.75 1.21
CA PRO A 343 2.68 21.38 1.12
C PRO A 343 2.62 22.60 0.19
N ILE A 344 3.61 23.49 0.31
CA ILE A 344 3.78 24.62 -0.60
C ILE A 344 5.24 24.60 -1.06
N PRO A 345 5.54 25.08 -2.29
CA PRO A 345 6.90 25.09 -2.78
C PRO A 345 7.84 25.83 -1.83
N ASN A 346 9.05 25.31 -1.66
CA ASN A 346 10.13 26.03 -1.00
C ASN A 346 10.62 27.15 -1.92
N TRP A 347 9.94 28.30 -1.91
CA TRP A 347 10.17 29.39 -2.85
C TRP A 347 11.61 29.90 -2.85
N LYS A 348 12.12 30.27 -4.03
CA LYS A 348 13.37 31.03 -4.18
C LYS A 348 13.16 32.53 -4.00
#